data_AF-A0A969RS01-F1
#
_entry.id   AF-A0A969RS01-F1
#
_cell.length_a   1.000
_cell.length_b   1.000
_cell.length_c   1.000
_cell.angle_alpha   90.00
_cell.angle_beta   90.00
_cell.angle_gamma   90.00
#
_symmetry.space_group_name_H-M   'P 1'
#
loop_
_entity.id
_entity.type
_entity.pdbx_description
1 polymer ?
#
loop_
_entity_poly.entity_id
_entity_poly.type
_entity_poly.pdbx_seq_one_letter_code
_entity_poly.pdbx_strand_id
1 'polypeptide(L)'
;MVDKHEQWQASLEGKRLSQQPSSRQQPSLHQQSHLSLEELQQWQSSIEEANRHNIWCHCRTCDREWIASTHAPCECGSRSVEYIACWQFPDD
;
A
#
# COMPACT_ATOMS: atom_id res chain seq x y z
N MET A 1 -36.89 -18.30 -50.85
CA MET A 1 -36.25 -17.15 -50.18
C MET A 1 -35.65 -17.70 -48.90
N VAL A 2 -34.37 -18.04 -48.94
CA VAL A 2 -33.66 -18.65 -47.81
C VAL A 2 -33.31 -17.55 -46.81
N ASP A 3 -33.65 -17.80 -45.57
CA ASP A 3 -33.64 -16.87 -44.46
C ASP A 3 -32.19 -16.46 -44.14
N LYS A 4 -31.86 -15.18 -44.32
CA LYS A 4 -30.50 -14.66 -44.10
C LYS A 4 -30.06 -14.76 -42.63
N HIS A 5 -31.00 -15.11 -41.73
CA HIS A 5 -30.76 -15.27 -40.30
C HIS A 5 -30.10 -16.62 -39.95
N GLU A 6 -30.37 -17.70 -40.70
CA GLU A 6 -29.73 -19.00 -40.49
C GLU A 6 -28.25 -19.01 -40.91
N GLN A 7 -27.89 -18.15 -41.87
CA GLN A 7 -26.51 -18.06 -42.36
C GLN A 7 -25.57 -17.36 -41.38
N TRP A 8 -26.09 -16.55 -40.46
CA TRP A 8 -25.28 -15.89 -39.43
C TRP A 8 -24.95 -16.83 -38.25
N GLN A 9 -25.90 -17.70 -37.86
CA GLN A 9 -25.69 -18.64 -36.74
C GLN A 9 -24.69 -19.75 -37.10
N ALA A 10 -24.74 -20.29 -38.31
CA ALA A 10 -23.76 -21.29 -38.78
C ALA A 10 -22.31 -20.77 -38.82
N SER A 11 -22.11 -19.46 -38.99
CA SER A 11 -20.78 -18.84 -39.02
C SER A 11 -20.17 -18.64 -37.63
N LEU A 12 -20.97 -18.65 -36.56
CA LEU A 12 -20.50 -18.51 -35.17
C LEU A 12 -20.16 -19.86 -34.55
N GLU A 13 -20.91 -20.91 -34.89
CA GLU A 13 -20.66 -22.26 -34.38
C GLU A 13 -19.43 -22.92 -35.01
N GLY A 14 -19.13 -22.60 -36.28
CA GLY A 14 -17.97 -23.14 -37.01
C GLY A 14 -16.60 -22.63 -36.56
N LYS A 15 -16.51 -21.61 -35.68
CA LYS A 15 -15.23 -21.10 -35.15
C LYS A 15 -14.91 -21.55 -33.73
N ARG A 16 -15.74 -22.41 -33.13
CA ARG A 16 -15.61 -22.87 -31.74
C ARG A 16 -14.91 -24.23 -31.57
N LEU A 17 -14.18 -24.70 -32.58
CA LEU A 17 -13.56 -26.02 -32.58
C LEU A 17 -12.13 -25.99 -33.13
N SER A 18 -11.24 -25.21 -32.53
CA SER A 18 -9.78 -25.42 -32.64
C SER A 18 -8.98 -24.48 -31.74
N GLN A 19 -9.34 -24.39 -30.46
CA GLN A 19 -8.42 -23.86 -29.44
C GLN A 19 -8.16 -24.97 -28.45
N GLN A 20 -7.08 -25.71 -28.69
CA GLN A 20 -6.45 -26.53 -27.66
C GLN A 20 -6.12 -25.61 -26.48
N PRO A 21 -6.34 -26.03 -25.22
CA PRO A 21 -5.82 -25.29 -24.09
C PRO A 21 -4.30 -25.42 -24.12
N SER A 22 -3.64 -24.45 -24.75
CA SER A 22 -2.22 -24.19 -24.54
C SER A 22 -2.03 -24.09 -23.03
N SER A 23 -1.30 -25.04 -22.46
CA SER A 23 -0.93 -25.06 -21.04
C SER A 23 -0.20 -23.77 -20.70
N ARG A 24 -0.97 -22.75 -20.32
CA ARG A 24 -0.48 -21.52 -19.74
C ARG A 24 0.12 -21.95 -18.41
N GLN A 25 1.43 -22.15 -18.39
CA GLN A 25 2.18 -22.34 -17.16
C GLN A 25 1.81 -21.14 -16.27
N GLN A 26 1.04 -21.41 -15.22
CA GLN A 26 0.75 -20.42 -14.20
C GLN A 26 2.09 -20.07 -13.54
N PRO A 27 2.50 -18.79 -13.50
CA PRO A 27 3.61 -18.41 -12.65
C PRO A 27 3.23 -18.80 -11.23
N SER A 28 4.10 -19.52 -10.52
CA SER A 28 3.86 -19.92 -9.14
C SER A 28 3.66 -18.66 -8.29
N LEU A 29 2.41 -18.37 -7.95
CA LEU A 29 2.09 -17.39 -6.94
C LEU A 29 2.66 -17.92 -5.62
N HIS A 30 3.34 -17.03 -4.88
CA HIS A 30 3.81 -17.22 -3.52
C HIS A 30 5.20 -17.87 -3.35
N GLN A 31 6.24 -17.18 -3.80
CA GLN A 31 7.47 -17.16 -3.01
C GLN A 31 7.17 -16.32 -1.76
N GLN A 32 6.68 -16.94 -0.68
CA GLN A 32 6.57 -16.25 0.60
C GLN A 32 7.99 -16.04 1.14
N SER A 33 8.53 -14.84 0.95
CA SER A 33 9.77 -14.40 1.61
C SER A 33 9.45 -14.19 3.09
N HIS A 34 9.60 -15.26 3.88
CA HIS A 34 9.59 -15.15 5.34
C HIS A 34 10.94 -14.58 5.78
N LEU A 35 10.90 -13.44 6.47
CA LEU A 35 12.09 -12.87 7.11
C LEU A 35 12.59 -13.84 8.19
N SER A 36 13.90 -13.97 8.33
CA SER A 36 14.49 -14.57 9.52
C SER A 36 14.16 -13.75 10.77
N LEU A 37 14.33 -14.34 11.95
CA LEU A 37 14.10 -13.63 13.21
C LEU A 37 15.00 -12.40 13.36
N GLU A 38 16.26 -12.52 12.93
CA GLU A 38 17.23 -11.42 12.97
C GLU A 38 16.82 -10.29 12.02
N GLU A 39 16.44 -10.62 10.78
CA GLU A 39 15.95 -9.62 9.82
C GLU A 39 14.68 -8.94 10.32
N LEU A 40 13.76 -9.69 10.94
CA LEU A 40 12.56 -9.13 11.54
C LEU A 40 12.91 -8.14 12.67
N GLN A 41 13.83 -8.50 13.57
CA GLN A 41 14.27 -7.64 14.66
C GLN A 41 14.97 -6.37 14.16
N GLN A 42 15.79 -6.50 13.12
CA GLN A 42 16.46 -5.38 12.50
C GLN A 42 15.44 -4.40 11.90
N TRP A 43 14.44 -4.92 11.18
CA TRP A 43 13.35 -4.10 10.63
C TRP A 43 12.53 -3.41 11.73
N GLN A 44 12.16 -4.13 12.79
CA GLN A 44 11.44 -3.55 13.93
C GLN A 44 12.23 -2.42 14.58
N SER A 45 13.54 -2.60 14.78
CA SER A 45 14.41 -1.57 15.34
C SER A 45 14.49 -0.33 14.45
N SER A 46 14.58 -0.52 13.12
CA SER A 46 14.56 0.59 12.16
C SER A 46 13.23 1.34 12.16
N ILE A 47 12.11 0.62 12.31
CA ILE A 47 10.77 1.22 12.44
C ILE A 47 10.65 2.01 13.75
N GLU A 48 11.16 1.48 14.85
CA GLU A 48 11.17 2.18 16.14
C GLU A 48 12.00 3.47 16.09
N GLU A 49 13.15 3.47 15.44
CA GLU A 49 13.93 4.69 15.20
C GLU A 49 13.17 5.68 14.32
N ALA A 50 12.61 5.22 13.20
CA ALA A 50 11.83 6.08 12.31
C ALA A 50 10.63 6.70 13.05
N ASN A 51 9.95 5.96 13.93
CA ASN A 51 8.85 6.46 14.74
C ASN A 51 9.27 7.55 15.73
N ARG A 52 10.48 7.48 16.30
CA ARG A 52 10.95 8.51 17.23
C ARG A 52 10.98 9.87 16.60
N HIS A 53 11.41 9.98 15.34
CA HIS A 53 11.63 11.27 14.68
C HIS A 53 10.38 11.91 14.05
N ASN A 54 9.23 11.28 14.21
CA ASN A 54 8.06 11.49 13.38
C ASN A 54 6.82 11.76 14.22
N ILE A 55 6.95 12.70 15.17
CA ILE A 55 5.83 13.14 16.01
C ILE A 55 5.39 14.52 15.52
N TRP A 56 4.25 14.58 14.85
CA TRP A 56 3.58 15.83 14.55
C TRP A 56 2.94 16.37 15.83
N CYS A 57 3.27 17.60 16.14
CA CYS A 57 2.83 18.31 17.32
C CYS A 57 1.94 19.47 16.92
N HIS A 58 0.81 19.64 17.61
CA HIS A 58 -0.06 20.81 17.47
C HIS A 58 -0.38 21.41 18.84
N CYS A 59 -0.04 22.68 19.04
CA CYS A 59 -0.33 23.37 20.27
C CYS A 59 -1.75 23.93 20.27
N ARG A 60 -2.60 23.43 21.16
CA ARG A 60 -4.01 23.86 21.30
C ARG A 60 -4.20 25.26 21.89
N THR A 61 -3.10 25.98 22.16
CA THR A 61 -3.12 27.32 22.77
C THR A 61 -2.75 28.42 21.79
N CYS A 62 -1.75 28.18 20.93
CA CYS A 62 -1.27 29.16 19.97
C CYS A 62 -1.31 28.66 18.52
N ASP A 63 -1.93 27.50 18.29
CA ASP A 63 -2.13 26.83 16.99
C ASP A 63 -0.86 26.55 16.19
N ARG A 64 0.31 26.58 16.83
CA ARG A 64 1.57 26.23 16.17
C ARG A 64 1.64 24.73 15.92
N GLU A 65 2.18 24.38 14.75
CA GLU A 65 2.46 23.00 14.35
C GLU A 65 3.96 22.80 14.12
N TRP A 66 4.49 21.63 14.49
CA TRP A 66 5.90 21.27 14.27
C TRP A 66 6.11 19.76 14.32
N ILE A 67 7.25 19.29 13.82
CA ILE A 67 7.71 17.91 13.98
C ILE A 67 8.75 17.85 15.10
N ALA A 68 8.63 16.88 16.00
CA ALA A 68 9.57 16.65 17.08
C ALA A 68 9.97 15.18 17.15
N SER A 69 11.11 14.93 17.80
CA SER A 69 11.57 13.57 18.08
C SER A 69 11.16 13.05 19.46
N THR A 70 10.54 13.89 20.28
CA THR A 70 10.07 13.59 21.64
C THR A 70 8.86 14.46 21.99
N HIS A 71 8.11 14.08 23.02
CA HIS A 71 7.04 14.94 23.57
C HIS A 71 7.65 16.16 24.27
N ALA A 72 7.60 17.32 23.61
CA ALA A 72 8.15 18.58 24.10
C ALA A 72 7.06 19.66 24.22
N PRO A 73 7.14 20.55 25.22
CA PRO A 73 6.23 21.69 25.33
C PRO A 73 6.39 22.63 24.14
N CYS A 74 5.35 23.41 23.86
CA CYS A 74 5.41 24.44 22.83
C CYS A 74 6.33 25.58 23.26
N GLU A 75 6.98 26.26 22.31
CA GLU A 75 7.78 27.47 22.55
C GLU A 75 6.98 28.63 23.15
N CYS A 76 5.64 28.62 23.03
CA CYS A 76 4.77 29.58 23.73
C CYS A 76 4.65 29.31 25.24
N GLY A 77 5.25 28.22 25.74
CA GLY A 77 5.20 27.78 27.14
C GLY A 77 4.03 26.83 27.45
N SER A 78 3.10 26.62 26.51
CA SER A 78 1.98 25.71 26.72
C SER A 78 2.42 24.24 26.74
N ARG A 79 1.81 23.47 27.65
CA ARG A 79 1.89 22.00 27.69
C ARG A 79 0.67 21.31 27.06
N SER A 80 -0.31 22.10 26.60
CA SER A 80 -1.50 21.60 25.90
C SER A 80 -1.13 21.36 24.44
N VAL A 81 -0.42 20.26 24.20
CA VAL A 81 0.08 19.85 22.88
C VAL A 81 -0.52 18.49 22.54
N GLU A 82 -1.09 18.39 21.36
CA GLU A 82 -1.48 17.13 20.75
C GLU A 82 -0.28 16.52 20.03
N TYR A 83 -0.07 15.22 20.23
CA TYR A 83 1.04 14.47 19.65
C TYR A 83 0.49 13.33 18.82
N ILE A 84 0.80 13.33 17.52
CA ILE A 84 0.35 12.33 16.56
C ILE A 84 1.58 11.75 15.87
N ALA A 85 1.76 10.44 15.92
CA ALA A 85 2.78 9.78 15.12
C ALA A 85 2.44 9.96 13.63
N CYS A 86 3.37 10.50 12.85
CA CYS A 86 3.15 10.84 11.44
C CYS A 86 4.28 10.29 10.56
N TRP A 87 3.95 9.51 9.53
CA TRP A 87 4.94 9.08 8.56
C TRP A 87 4.88 10.03 7.36
N GLN A 88 5.92 10.83 7.19
CA GLN A 88 6.08 11.72 6.03
C GLN A 88 6.93 10.97 5.01
N PHE A 89 6.35 10.69 3.84
CA PHE A 89 7.13 10.26 2.69
C PHE A 89 7.42 11.50 1.84
N PRO A 90 8.65 11.69 1.35
CA PRO A 90 8.91 12.75 0.39
C PRO A 90 8.04 12.51 -0.84
N ASP A 91 7.45 13.59 -1.36
CA ASP A 91 6.60 13.52 -2.56
C ASP A 91 7.43 13.31 -3.85
N ASP A 92 8.77 13.50 -3.79
CA ASP A 92 9.72 13.40 -4.91
C ASP A 92 10.93 12.50 -4.58
#